data_AF-A0A240BSQ3-F1
#
_entry.id   AF-A0A240BSQ3-F1
#
_cell.length_a   1.000
_cell.length_b   1.000
_cell.length_c   1.000
_cell.angle_alpha   90.00
_cell.angle_beta   90.00
_cell.angle_gamma   90.00
#
_symmetry.space_group_name_H-M   'P 1'
#
loop_
_entity.id
_entity.type
_entity.pdbx_description
1 polymer ?
#
loop_
_entity_poly.entity_id
_entity_poly.type
_entity_poly.pdbx_seq_one_letter_code
_entity_poly.pdbx_strand_id
1 'polypeptide(L)'
;MAKVLVLYYSMYGHIETLAQAVAEGARRVSGVEVSVKRVPETMPAEAFAKAGGKSDQPAPIATPQELADYDGIIFGTPTRFGNMSGQMRTFLDQTGGLWASGALYGKVGSVFSSTGTGGGQEHTITSTWTTLAHHGFIIVPIGYATPELFDVSHTRGGTPYGATTIAGADGSRQPSAEELTIARYQGEHVAKITAKLKS
;
A
#
# COMPACT_ATOMS: atom_id res chain seq x y z
N MET A 1 -0.14 -15.47 16.64
CA MET A 1 -0.13 -14.03 16.32
C MET A 1 -0.15 -13.88 14.81
N ALA A 2 -1.09 -13.13 14.23
CA ALA A 2 -1.13 -12.87 12.80
C ALA A 2 -0.07 -11.87 12.38
N LYS A 3 0.51 -12.03 11.19
CA LYS A 3 1.59 -11.19 10.67
C LYS A 3 1.07 -10.39 9.49
N VAL A 4 1.10 -9.07 9.60
CA VAL A 4 0.72 -8.14 8.54
C VAL A 4 1.94 -7.37 8.05
N LEU A 5 2.17 -7.38 6.75
CA LEU A 5 3.17 -6.55 6.10
C LEU A 5 2.52 -5.33 5.44
N VAL A 6 3.01 -4.14 5.77
CA VAL A 6 2.80 -2.94 4.95
C VAL A 6 4.01 -2.79 4.04
N LEU A 7 3.85 -3.18 2.78
CA LEU A 7 4.90 -3.12 1.76
C LEU A 7 4.66 -1.93 0.84
N TYR A 8 5.66 -1.08 0.64
CA TYR A 8 5.44 0.11 -0.18
C TYR A 8 6.61 0.52 -1.08
N TYR A 9 6.33 1.36 -2.06
CA TYR A 9 7.32 2.21 -2.74
C TYR A 9 6.97 3.68 -2.49
N SER A 10 7.95 4.53 -2.18
CA SER A 10 7.72 5.97 -2.04
C SER A 10 8.92 6.75 -2.57
N MET A 11 8.69 7.61 -3.56
CA MET A 11 9.73 8.48 -4.13
C MET A 11 9.91 9.77 -3.30
N TYR A 12 8.80 10.38 -2.87
CA TYR A 12 8.78 11.70 -2.22
C TYR A 12 8.14 11.69 -0.81
N GLY A 13 7.88 10.52 -0.23
CA GLY A 13 7.38 10.40 1.16
C GLY A 13 5.86 10.33 1.35
N HIS A 14 5.03 10.69 0.35
CA HIS A 14 3.57 10.61 0.48
C HIS A 14 3.05 9.20 0.81
N ILE A 15 3.52 8.19 0.07
CA ILE A 15 3.15 6.79 0.32
C ILE A 15 3.76 6.28 1.63
N GLU A 16 4.96 6.73 1.99
CA GLU A 16 5.58 6.36 3.26
C GLU A 16 4.75 6.85 4.44
N THR A 17 4.26 8.09 4.38
CA THR A 17 3.38 8.68 5.39
C THR A 17 2.07 7.90 5.49
N LEU A 18 1.44 7.55 4.36
CA LEU A 18 0.27 6.67 4.35
C LEU A 18 0.59 5.27 4.90
N ALA A 19 1.74 4.70 4.57
CA ALA A 19 2.17 3.40 5.06
C ALA A 19 2.29 3.38 6.59
N GLN A 20 2.78 4.47 7.20
CA GLN A 20 2.81 4.58 8.66
C GLN A 20 1.39 4.67 9.24
N ALA A 21 0.48 5.42 8.64
CA ALA A 21 -0.91 5.48 9.08
C ALA A 21 -1.62 4.11 8.95
N VAL A 22 -1.41 3.39 7.85
CA VAL A 22 -1.89 2.01 7.68
C VAL A 22 -1.31 1.10 8.79
N ALA A 23 -0.01 1.20 9.07
CA ALA A 23 0.63 0.39 10.10
C ALA A 23 0.11 0.74 11.51
N GLU A 24 -0.11 2.02 11.81
CA GLU A 24 -0.74 2.49 13.05
C GLU A 24 -2.12 1.85 13.24
N GLY A 25 -2.94 1.83 12.19
CA GLY A 25 -4.24 1.18 12.19
C GLY A 25 -4.16 -0.32 12.46
N ALA A 26 -3.29 -1.03 11.72
CA ALA A 26 -3.11 -2.46 11.87
C ALA A 26 -2.65 -2.86 13.28
N ARG A 27 -1.77 -2.07 13.90
CA ARG A 27 -1.25 -2.30 15.27
C ARG A 27 -2.30 -2.17 16.37
N ARG A 28 -3.47 -1.59 16.09
CA ARG A 28 -4.58 -1.52 17.07
C ARG A 28 -5.25 -2.87 17.30
N VAL A 29 -5.02 -3.84 16.41
CA VAL A 29 -5.64 -5.16 16.49
C VAL A 29 -4.78 -6.07 17.38
N SER A 30 -5.34 -6.49 18.51
CA SER A 30 -4.68 -7.42 19.42
C SER A 30 -4.31 -8.73 18.71
N GLY A 31 -3.13 -9.26 19.01
CA GLY A 31 -2.65 -10.51 18.42
C GLY A 31 -2.17 -10.37 16.96
N VAL A 32 -1.92 -9.15 16.49
CA VAL A 32 -1.33 -8.86 15.17
C VAL A 32 0.06 -8.22 15.31
N GLU A 33 1.05 -8.84 14.69
CA GLU A 33 2.39 -8.32 14.46
C GLU A 33 2.41 -7.55 13.13
N VAL A 34 2.94 -6.32 13.13
CA VAL A 34 2.94 -5.45 11.95
C VAL A 34 4.36 -5.04 11.57
N SER A 35 4.78 -5.42 10.36
CA SER A 35 6.03 -4.99 9.75
C SER A 35 5.78 -3.93 8.69
N VAL A 36 6.71 -2.98 8.55
CA VAL A 36 6.69 -1.97 7.49
C VAL A 36 7.99 -2.08 6.70
N LYS A 37 7.89 -2.31 5.39
CA LYS A 37 9.05 -2.47 4.51
C LYS A 37 8.83 -1.76 3.18
N ARG A 38 9.93 -1.50 2.48
CA ARG A 38 9.90 -0.88 1.15
C ARG A 38 10.47 -1.79 0.07
N VAL A 39 10.02 -1.64 -1.16
CA VAL A 39 10.64 -2.30 -2.32
C VAL A 39 11.93 -1.56 -2.74
N PRO A 40 12.87 -2.24 -3.42
CA PRO A 40 14.07 -1.60 -3.95
C PRO A 40 13.78 -0.45 -4.92
N GLU A 41 14.65 0.55 -4.95
CA GLU A 41 14.66 1.56 -6.02
C GLU A 41 15.21 0.95 -7.32
N THR A 42 14.68 1.39 -8.47
CA THR A 42 15.11 0.95 -9.81
C THR A 42 15.74 2.09 -10.63
N MET A 43 15.55 3.34 -10.23
CA MET A 43 16.24 4.48 -10.82
C MET A 43 17.75 4.42 -10.50
N PRO A 44 18.62 4.79 -11.46
CA PRO A 44 20.03 5.04 -11.16
C PRO A 44 20.17 6.07 -10.03
N ALA A 45 21.09 5.83 -9.09
CA ALA A 45 21.23 6.62 -7.87
C ALA A 45 21.40 8.13 -8.12
N GLU A 46 22.18 8.52 -9.14
CA GLU A 46 22.35 9.93 -9.53
C GLU A 46 21.05 10.55 -10.03
N ALA A 47 20.30 9.84 -10.89
CA ALA A 47 19.03 10.31 -11.41
C ALA A 47 17.97 10.42 -10.30
N PHE A 48 17.96 9.48 -9.36
CA PHE A 48 17.10 9.52 -8.18
C PHE A 48 17.39 10.73 -7.30
N ALA A 49 18.67 10.98 -6.99
CA ALA A 49 19.08 12.14 -6.20
C ALA A 49 18.74 13.46 -6.90
N LYS A 50 19.01 13.58 -8.20
CA LYS A 50 18.70 14.78 -9.00
C LYS A 50 17.21 15.05 -9.10
N ALA A 51 16.38 14.00 -9.10
CA ALA A 51 14.92 14.13 -9.09
C ALA A 51 14.35 14.52 -7.71
N GLY A 52 15.19 14.66 -6.67
CA GLY A 52 14.72 14.95 -5.30
C GLY A 52 14.13 13.73 -4.60
N GLY A 53 14.54 12.52 -5.00
CA GLY A 53 14.09 11.29 -4.37
C GLY A 53 14.52 11.21 -2.90
N LYS A 54 13.58 10.85 -2.02
CA LYS A 54 13.82 10.67 -0.58
C LYS A 54 14.56 9.36 -0.31
N SER A 55 15.82 9.43 0.11
CA SER A 55 16.67 8.25 0.37
C SER A 55 16.65 7.77 1.82
N ASP A 56 16.40 8.66 2.78
CA ASP A 56 16.45 8.47 4.23
C ASP A 56 15.17 7.85 4.83
N GLN A 57 14.62 6.83 4.16
CA GLN A 57 13.44 6.12 4.64
C GLN A 57 13.85 5.03 5.63
N PRO A 58 13.29 4.97 6.86
CA PRO A 58 13.72 4.04 7.91
C PRO A 58 13.28 2.60 7.65
N ALA A 59 12.29 2.38 6.78
CA ALA A 59 11.79 1.05 6.47
C ALA A 59 12.86 0.21 5.74
N PRO A 60 13.16 -1.01 6.20
CA PRO A 60 14.12 -1.87 5.51
C PRO A 60 13.56 -2.32 4.15
N ILE A 61 14.48 -2.70 3.27
CA ILE A 61 14.13 -3.21 1.93
C ILE A 61 13.63 -4.65 2.07
N ALA A 62 12.49 -4.95 1.45
CA ALA A 62 11.93 -6.30 1.35
C ALA A 62 12.61 -7.10 0.24
N THR A 63 12.67 -8.41 0.43
CA THR A 63 12.92 -9.40 -0.63
C THR A 63 11.60 -9.99 -1.13
N PRO A 64 11.52 -10.57 -2.34
CA PRO A 64 10.28 -11.24 -2.77
C PRO A 64 9.92 -12.43 -1.87
N GLN A 65 10.89 -13.20 -1.38
CA GLN A 65 10.65 -14.48 -0.69
C GLN A 65 9.97 -14.31 0.67
N GLU A 66 10.28 -13.25 1.40
CA GLU A 66 9.69 -12.98 2.72
C GLU A 66 8.17 -12.74 2.68
N LEU A 67 7.58 -12.46 1.50
CA LEU A 67 6.12 -12.27 1.39
C LEU A 67 5.36 -13.52 1.88
N ALA A 68 5.97 -14.70 1.77
CA ALA A 68 5.40 -15.96 2.25
C ALA A 68 5.22 -16.00 3.79
N ASP A 69 5.99 -15.20 4.53
CA ASP A 69 6.01 -15.19 6.00
C ASP A 69 4.85 -14.42 6.64
N TYR A 70 4.06 -13.70 5.83
CA TYR A 70 2.97 -12.85 6.31
C TYR A 70 1.60 -13.46 6.00
N ASP A 71 0.62 -13.22 6.85
CA ASP A 71 -0.76 -13.69 6.66
C ASP A 71 -1.60 -12.65 5.87
N GLY A 72 -1.20 -11.38 5.94
CA GLY A 72 -1.80 -10.28 5.19
C GLY A 72 -0.76 -9.29 4.69
N ILE A 73 -0.95 -8.76 3.48
CA ILE A 73 -0.05 -7.78 2.87
C ILE A 73 -0.86 -6.59 2.34
N ILE A 74 -0.45 -5.39 2.73
CA ILE A 74 -1.05 -4.13 2.29
C ILE A 74 -0.02 -3.38 1.44
N PHE A 75 -0.31 -3.24 0.15
CA PHE A 75 0.60 -2.70 -0.86
C PHE A 75 0.40 -1.19 -1.06
N GLY A 76 1.46 -0.41 -0.90
CA GLY A 76 1.46 1.04 -1.14
C GLY A 76 2.25 1.40 -2.38
N THR A 77 1.63 2.10 -3.34
CA THR A 77 2.33 2.56 -4.55
C THR A 77 1.86 3.94 -5.00
N PRO A 78 2.77 4.86 -5.38
CA PRO A 78 2.35 6.04 -6.10
C PRO A 78 1.89 5.63 -7.50
N THR A 79 0.95 6.38 -8.07
CA THR A 79 0.50 6.14 -9.43
C THR A 79 1.60 6.47 -10.43
N ARG A 80 1.65 5.70 -11.51
CA ARG A 80 2.30 6.07 -12.77
C ARG A 80 1.27 5.85 -13.88
N PHE A 81 0.61 6.93 -14.28
CA PHE A 81 -0.43 6.94 -15.32
C PHE A 81 -1.54 5.90 -15.07
N GLY A 82 -2.04 5.81 -13.84
CA GLY A 82 -3.13 4.89 -13.47
C GLY A 82 -2.67 3.47 -13.13
N ASN A 83 -1.37 3.18 -13.16
CA ASN A 83 -0.80 1.89 -12.75
C ASN A 83 0.07 2.03 -11.51
N MET A 84 0.46 0.89 -10.92
CA MET A 84 1.53 0.86 -9.90
C MET A 84 2.85 1.42 -10.47
N SER A 85 3.77 1.83 -9.59
CA SER A 85 5.08 2.30 -10.01
C SER A 85 5.92 1.17 -10.63
N GLY A 86 6.89 1.54 -11.47
CA GLY A 86 7.82 0.58 -12.05
C GLY A 86 8.58 -0.23 -10.99
N GLN A 87 8.93 0.40 -9.86
CA GLN A 87 9.59 -0.25 -8.73
C GLN A 87 8.73 -1.35 -8.11
N MET A 88 7.45 -1.07 -7.85
CA MET A 88 6.51 -2.06 -7.33
C MET A 88 6.29 -3.19 -8.36
N ARG A 89 6.16 -2.84 -9.64
CA ARG A 89 6.01 -3.83 -10.74
C ARG A 89 7.22 -4.75 -10.82
N THR A 90 8.44 -4.20 -10.85
CA THR A 90 9.69 -4.96 -10.90
C THR A 90 9.86 -5.87 -9.68
N PHE A 91 9.44 -5.44 -8.50
CA PHE A 91 9.44 -6.29 -7.31
C PHE A 91 8.45 -7.47 -7.45
N LEU A 92 7.21 -7.19 -7.87
CA LEU A 92 6.19 -8.22 -8.07
C LEU A 92 6.53 -9.18 -9.23
N ASP A 93 7.24 -8.74 -10.26
CA ASP A 93 7.71 -9.60 -11.35
C ASP A 93 8.68 -10.71 -10.88
N GLN A 94 9.36 -10.50 -9.75
CA GLN A 94 10.27 -11.48 -9.16
C GLN A 94 9.54 -12.55 -8.32
N THR A 95 8.23 -12.44 -8.15
CA THR A 95 7.43 -13.37 -7.33
C THR A 95 6.99 -14.62 -8.08
N GLY A 96 7.50 -14.88 -9.29
CA GLY A 96 7.13 -16.05 -10.10
C GLY A 96 7.31 -17.40 -9.39
N GLY A 97 8.36 -17.54 -8.57
CA GLY A 97 8.55 -18.74 -7.73
C GLY A 97 7.47 -18.92 -6.67
N LEU A 98 7.08 -17.83 -5.99
CA LEU A 98 6.00 -17.84 -5.00
C LEU A 98 4.64 -18.12 -5.63
N TRP A 99 4.41 -17.58 -6.84
CA TRP A 99 3.23 -17.86 -7.63
C TRP A 99 3.12 -19.36 -7.96
N ALA A 100 4.20 -19.93 -8.50
CA ALA A 100 4.22 -21.33 -8.94
C ALA A 100 3.98 -22.32 -7.78
N SER A 101 4.47 -21.99 -6.58
CA SER A 101 4.27 -22.82 -5.39
C SER A 101 2.96 -22.54 -4.64
N GLY A 102 2.16 -21.56 -5.07
CA GLY A 102 0.96 -21.12 -4.36
C GLY A 102 1.24 -20.50 -2.98
N ALA A 103 2.46 -19.99 -2.75
CA ALA A 103 2.89 -19.53 -1.44
C ALA A 103 2.09 -18.32 -0.91
N LEU A 104 1.45 -17.56 -1.80
CA LEU A 104 0.63 -16.40 -1.44
C LEU A 104 -0.88 -16.68 -1.49
N TYR A 105 -1.28 -17.89 -1.89
CA TYR A 105 -2.68 -18.26 -2.03
C TYR A 105 -3.40 -18.22 -0.68
N GLY A 106 -4.60 -17.62 -0.66
CA GLY A 106 -5.44 -17.51 0.54
C GLY A 106 -5.01 -16.45 1.55
N LYS A 107 -3.87 -15.78 1.34
CA LYS A 107 -3.45 -14.64 2.18
C LYS A 107 -4.31 -13.42 1.91
N VAL A 108 -4.38 -12.49 2.85
CA VAL A 108 -5.15 -11.25 2.69
C VAL A 108 -4.33 -10.22 1.92
N GLY A 109 -4.94 -9.58 0.92
CA GLY A 109 -4.32 -8.53 0.10
C GLY A 109 -5.14 -7.25 0.10
N SER A 110 -4.49 -6.09 0.26
CA SER A 110 -5.14 -4.78 0.12
C SER A 110 -4.17 -3.75 -0.46
N VAL A 111 -4.65 -2.62 -0.97
CA VAL A 111 -3.82 -1.65 -1.69
C VAL A 111 -4.19 -0.21 -1.30
N PHE A 112 -3.20 0.66 -1.19
CA PHE A 112 -3.38 2.11 -1.07
C PHE A 112 -2.46 2.82 -2.08
N SER A 113 -2.83 4.06 -2.46
CA SER A 113 -2.10 4.77 -3.50
C SER A 113 -1.94 6.28 -3.27
N SER A 114 -1.19 6.94 -4.15
CA SER A 114 -1.01 8.39 -4.16
C SER A 114 -0.98 8.89 -5.59
N THR A 115 -1.59 10.03 -5.84
CA THR A 115 -1.67 10.65 -7.18
C THR A 115 -1.28 12.12 -7.14
N GLY A 116 -0.94 12.71 -8.29
CA GLY A 116 -0.75 14.16 -8.37
C GLY A 116 -2.07 14.92 -8.20
N THR A 117 -3.07 14.61 -9.02
CA THR A 117 -4.31 15.39 -9.16
C THR A 117 -5.60 14.57 -9.00
N GLY A 118 -5.51 13.38 -8.38
CA GLY A 118 -6.63 12.43 -8.28
C GLY A 118 -6.77 11.49 -9.47
N GLY A 119 -6.24 11.87 -10.64
CA GLY A 119 -6.22 11.01 -11.83
C GLY A 119 -5.53 9.67 -11.55
N GLY A 120 -6.27 8.57 -11.73
CA GLY A 120 -5.78 7.21 -11.50
C GLY A 120 -5.86 6.71 -10.06
N GLN A 121 -6.48 7.46 -9.13
CA GLN A 121 -6.58 7.04 -7.71
C GLN A 121 -7.30 5.70 -7.54
N GLU A 122 -8.33 5.44 -8.35
CA GLU A 122 -9.07 4.18 -8.36
C GLU A 122 -8.35 3.13 -9.22
N HIS A 123 -7.94 3.49 -10.44
CA HIS A 123 -7.37 2.55 -11.40
C HIS A 123 -6.03 1.97 -10.94
N THR A 124 -5.22 2.74 -10.22
CA THR A 124 -3.95 2.25 -9.65
C THR A 124 -4.19 1.10 -8.67
N ILE A 125 -5.26 1.18 -7.89
CA ILE A 125 -5.64 0.14 -6.93
C ILE A 125 -6.20 -1.08 -7.68
N THR A 126 -7.20 -0.86 -8.55
CA THR A 126 -7.89 -1.98 -9.22
C THR A 126 -7.00 -2.73 -10.21
N SER A 127 -6.06 -2.06 -10.89
CA SER A 127 -5.05 -2.73 -11.71
C SER A 127 -4.02 -3.51 -10.86
N THR A 128 -3.68 -3.02 -9.66
CA THR A 128 -2.83 -3.77 -8.72
C THR A 128 -3.53 -5.04 -8.25
N TRP A 129 -4.85 -4.98 -8.00
CA TRP A 129 -5.64 -6.15 -7.64
C TRP A 129 -5.59 -7.27 -8.68
N THR A 130 -5.42 -6.97 -9.97
CA THR A 130 -5.20 -8.01 -10.99
C THR A 130 -3.98 -8.87 -10.65
N THR A 131 -2.87 -8.26 -10.23
CA THR A 131 -1.68 -9.02 -9.82
C THR A 131 -1.93 -9.84 -8.54
N LEU A 132 -2.66 -9.27 -7.58
CA LEU A 132 -3.00 -9.98 -6.34
C LEU A 132 -3.92 -11.18 -6.61
N ALA A 133 -4.87 -11.05 -7.52
CA ALA A 133 -5.77 -12.12 -7.92
C ALA A 133 -5.01 -13.30 -8.56
N HIS A 134 -4.00 -13.03 -9.40
CA HIS A 134 -3.15 -14.07 -9.98
C HIS A 134 -2.35 -14.86 -8.94
N HIS A 135 -2.02 -14.24 -7.80
CA HIS A 135 -1.41 -14.91 -6.64
C HIS A 135 -2.41 -15.60 -5.72
N GLY A 136 -3.71 -15.46 -5.96
CA GLY A 136 -4.76 -16.06 -5.13
C GLY A 136 -4.99 -15.36 -3.80
N PHE A 137 -4.66 -14.06 -3.68
CA PHE A 137 -4.99 -13.29 -2.49
C PHE A 137 -6.51 -13.13 -2.32
N ILE A 138 -6.96 -13.12 -1.06
CA ILE A 138 -8.27 -12.62 -0.67
C ILE A 138 -8.18 -11.09 -0.65
N ILE A 139 -8.76 -10.45 -1.67
CA ILE A 139 -8.71 -8.99 -1.83
C ILE A 139 -9.71 -8.33 -0.88
N VAL A 140 -9.21 -7.42 -0.04
CA VAL A 140 -10.01 -6.66 0.93
C VAL A 140 -10.05 -5.18 0.53
N PRO A 141 -11.19 -4.69 0.00
CA PRO A 141 -11.47 -3.26 -0.15
C PRO A 141 -11.82 -2.62 1.19
N ILE A 142 -11.98 -1.29 1.24
CA ILE A 142 -12.34 -0.57 2.47
C ILE A 142 -13.82 -0.18 2.55
N GLY A 143 -14.54 -0.19 1.41
CA GLY A 143 -15.95 0.18 1.35
C GLY A 143 -16.19 1.63 1.81
N TYR A 144 -17.33 1.88 2.46
CA TYR A 144 -17.74 3.21 2.93
C TYR A 144 -17.86 3.28 4.47
N ALA A 145 -17.02 2.52 5.17
CA ALA A 145 -17.12 2.41 6.64
C ALA A 145 -16.61 3.65 7.40
N THR A 146 -15.95 4.59 6.74
CA THR A 146 -15.44 5.83 7.33
C THR A 146 -16.29 7.02 6.87
N PRO A 147 -16.72 7.92 7.77
CA PRO A 147 -17.51 9.10 7.40
C PRO A 147 -16.75 10.04 6.46
N GLU A 148 -15.42 10.08 6.54
CA GLU A 148 -14.55 10.91 5.68
C GLU A 148 -14.75 10.58 4.19
N LEU A 149 -15.12 9.35 3.84
CA LEU A 149 -15.40 8.97 2.45
C LEU A 149 -16.63 9.66 1.85
N PHE A 150 -17.54 10.17 2.70
CA PHE A 150 -18.72 10.92 2.30
C PHE A 150 -18.49 12.44 2.29
N ASP A 151 -17.37 12.91 2.86
CA ASP A 151 -17.06 14.32 2.85
C ASP A 151 -16.60 14.76 1.45
N VAL A 152 -17.36 15.70 0.87
CA VAL A 152 -17.14 16.30 -0.44
C VAL A 152 -16.99 17.83 -0.34
N SER A 153 -16.87 18.37 0.88
CA SER A 153 -16.71 19.81 1.11
C SER A 153 -15.29 20.32 0.78
N HIS A 154 -14.32 19.40 0.70
CA HIS A 154 -12.92 19.69 0.39
C HIS A 154 -12.32 18.62 -0.54
N THR A 155 -11.21 18.95 -1.21
CA THR A 155 -10.46 17.97 -2.00
C THR A 155 -9.74 16.95 -1.10
N ARG A 156 -10.07 15.67 -1.28
CA ARG A 156 -9.53 14.55 -0.50
C ARG A 156 -9.29 13.31 -1.37
N GLY A 157 -8.22 12.58 -1.12
CA GLY A 157 -8.01 11.22 -1.59
C GLY A 157 -8.65 10.16 -0.68
N GLY A 158 -8.90 8.96 -1.18
CA GLY A 158 -9.55 7.85 -0.49
C GLY A 158 -10.72 7.35 -1.31
N THR A 159 -10.76 6.04 -1.54
CA THR A 159 -11.72 5.37 -2.43
C THR A 159 -12.28 4.13 -1.72
N PRO A 160 -13.44 3.59 -2.11
CA PRO A 160 -13.91 2.32 -1.54
C PRO A 160 -12.95 1.15 -1.81
N TYR A 161 -12.08 1.25 -2.82
CA TYR A 161 -11.08 0.24 -3.15
C TYR A 161 -9.87 0.26 -2.19
N GLY A 162 -9.57 1.41 -1.58
CA GLY A 162 -8.43 1.61 -0.70
C GLY A 162 -8.13 3.07 -0.45
N ALA A 163 -7.35 3.36 0.60
CA ALA A 163 -6.94 4.71 0.95
C ALA A 163 -6.08 5.31 -0.18
N THR A 164 -6.25 6.60 -0.44
CA THR A 164 -5.37 7.34 -1.34
C THR A 164 -5.06 8.73 -0.78
N THR A 165 -4.00 9.35 -1.27
CA THR A 165 -3.70 10.77 -1.02
C THR A 165 -3.41 11.51 -2.32
N ILE A 166 -3.69 12.81 -2.33
CA ILE A 166 -3.42 13.69 -3.47
C ILE A 166 -2.18 14.55 -3.13
N ALA A 167 -1.10 14.37 -3.87
CA ALA A 167 0.18 15.07 -3.64
C ALA A 167 0.23 16.49 -4.25
N GLY A 168 -0.72 16.85 -5.12
CA GLY A 168 -0.64 18.07 -5.91
C GLY A 168 0.24 17.90 -7.16
N ALA A 169 0.12 18.82 -8.11
CA ALA A 169 0.86 18.76 -9.38
C ALA A 169 2.38 18.91 -9.19
N ASP A 170 2.80 19.61 -8.14
CA ASP A 170 4.19 19.84 -7.75
C ASP A 170 4.66 18.92 -6.62
N GLY A 171 3.80 18.04 -6.10
CA GLY A 171 4.10 17.16 -4.98
C GLY A 171 4.21 17.86 -3.62
N SER A 172 3.76 19.12 -3.49
CA SER A 172 3.88 19.88 -2.25
C SER A 172 2.80 19.51 -1.20
N ARG A 173 1.62 19.04 -1.63
CA ARG A 173 0.53 18.69 -0.70
C ARG A 173 0.88 17.44 0.08
N GLN A 174 0.79 17.53 1.39
CA GLN A 174 0.94 16.39 2.29
C GLN A 174 -0.40 15.71 2.55
N PRO A 175 -0.40 14.43 2.96
CA PRO A 175 -1.62 13.73 3.33
C PRO A 175 -2.42 14.49 4.39
N SER A 176 -3.71 14.68 4.14
CA SER A 176 -4.60 15.37 5.09
C SER A 176 -4.93 14.49 6.30
N ALA A 177 -5.45 15.08 7.37
CA ALA A 177 -5.89 14.34 8.55
C ALA A 177 -6.95 13.27 8.20
N GLU A 178 -7.88 13.60 7.31
CA GLU A 178 -8.92 12.68 6.83
C GLU A 178 -8.34 11.52 6.01
N GLU A 179 -7.41 11.80 5.09
CA GLU A 179 -6.71 10.77 4.31
C GLU A 179 -5.94 9.81 5.23
N LEU A 180 -5.31 10.33 6.29
CA LEU A 180 -4.63 9.52 7.30
C LEU A 180 -5.61 8.71 8.16
N THR A 181 -6.79 9.24 8.48
CA THR A 181 -7.83 8.49 9.19
C THR A 181 -8.35 7.33 8.34
N ILE A 182 -8.60 7.54 7.05
CA ILE A 182 -8.99 6.49 6.11
C ILE A 182 -7.89 5.41 6.02
N ALA A 183 -6.62 5.81 5.93
CA ALA A 183 -5.48 4.89 5.89
C ALA A 183 -5.37 4.04 7.18
N ARG A 184 -5.54 4.65 8.36
CA ARG A 184 -5.61 3.92 9.65
C ARG A 184 -6.76 2.93 9.66
N TYR A 185 -7.94 3.34 9.21
CA TYR A 185 -9.09 2.43 9.11
C TYR A 185 -8.76 1.22 8.21
N GLN A 186 -8.15 1.44 7.05
CA GLN A 186 -7.76 0.36 6.14
C GLN A 186 -6.84 -0.65 6.84
N GLY A 187 -5.80 -0.17 7.52
CA GLY A 187 -4.88 -1.02 8.26
C GLY A 187 -5.58 -1.86 9.33
N GLU A 188 -6.44 -1.23 10.13
CA GLU A 188 -7.21 -1.91 11.19
C GLU A 188 -8.20 -2.93 10.61
N HIS A 189 -8.89 -2.58 9.53
CA HIS A 189 -9.86 -3.44 8.85
C HIS A 189 -9.20 -4.70 8.29
N VAL A 190 -8.10 -4.54 7.55
CA VAL A 190 -7.34 -5.65 6.99
C VAL A 190 -6.78 -6.53 8.10
N ALA A 191 -6.15 -5.95 9.13
CA ALA A 191 -5.60 -6.71 10.24
C ALA A 191 -6.66 -7.53 11.00
N LYS A 192 -7.88 -6.99 11.21
CA LYS A 192 -9.01 -7.73 11.79
C LYS A 192 -9.41 -8.94 10.94
N ILE A 193 -9.46 -8.78 9.62
CA ILE A 193 -9.79 -9.88 8.70
C ILE A 193 -8.68 -10.93 8.70
N THR A 194 -7.42 -10.50 8.59
CA THR A 194 -6.26 -11.38 8.64
C THR A 194 -6.23 -12.20 9.93
N ALA A 195 -6.47 -11.57 11.09
CA ALA A 195 -6.51 -12.25 12.39
C ALA A 195 -7.65 -13.29 12.49
N LYS A 196 -8.79 -13.06 11.83
CA LYS A 196 -9.91 -14.01 11.79
C LYS A 196 -9.67 -15.20 10.87
N LEU A 197 -8.96 -14.99 9.76
CA LEU A 197 -8.63 -16.03 8.79
C LEU A 197 -7.43 -16.87 9.21
N LYS A 198 -6.58 -16.32 10.08
CA LYS A 198 -5.47 -17.05 10.66
C LYS A 198 -5.99 -18.08 11.65
N SER A 199 -5.89 -19.36 11.26
CA SER A 199 -6.03 -20.53 12.14
C SER A 199 -4.91 -20.62 13.17
#